data_AF-A0A5N6QMR3-F1
#
_entry.id   AF-A0A5N6QMR3-F1
#
_cell.length_a   1.000
_cell.length_b   1.000
_cell.length_c   1.000
_cell.angle_alpha   90.00
_cell.angle_beta   90.00
_cell.angle_gamma   90.00
#
_symmetry.space_group_name_H-M   'P 1'
#
loop_
_entity.id
_entity.type
_entity.pdbx_description
1 polymer ?
#
loop_
_entity_poly.entity_id
_entity_poly.type
_entity_poly.pdbx_seq_one_letter_code
_entity_poly.pdbx_strand_id
1 'polypeptide(L)' 'MAQRAFHYIAMKFKILFRSHTDNKLFVSRVTGLENDTVDDALRYAREIVLWEEEKPYSFTEMSSTDIEASTTS' A
#
# COMPACT_ATOMS: atom_id res chain seq x y z
N MET A 1 9.13 23.39 6.45
CA MET A 1 8.53 22.88 7.69
C MET A 1 7.25 22.08 7.46
N ALA A 2 6.33 22.54 6.60
CA ALA A 2 5.06 21.86 6.32
C ALA A 2 5.20 20.38 5.87
N GLN A 3 6.22 20.05 5.06
CA GLN A 3 6.45 18.65 4.64
C GLN A 3 6.79 17.72 5.81
N ARG A 4 7.66 18.14 6.74
CA ARG A 4 8.00 17.32 7.93
C ARG A 4 6.78 17.10 8.82
N ALA A 5 5.98 18.15 9.05
CA ALA A 5 4.74 18.06 9.82
C ALA A 5 3.74 17.09 9.16
N PHE A 6 3.54 17.20 7.84
CA PHE A 6 2.70 16.27 7.09
C PHE A 6 3.17 14.81 7.24
N HIS A 7 4.46 14.53 7.02
CA HIS A 7 4.98 13.16 7.17
C HIS A 7 4.81 12.61 8.57
N TYR A 8 5.06 13.42 9.61
CA TYR A 8 4.88 13.00 11.00
C TYR A 8 3.42 12.61 11.28
N ILE A 9 2.47 13.47 10.92
CA ILE A 9 1.04 13.20 11.12
C ILE A 9 0.60 11.99 10.30
N ALA A 10 0.96 11.92 9.02
CA ALA A 10 0.65 10.79 8.15
C ALA A 10 1.16 9.46 8.72
N MET A 11 2.38 9.43 9.27
CA MET A 11 2.93 8.25 9.92
C MET A 11 2.13 7.83 11.16
N LYS A 12 1.71 8.78 12.01
CA LYS A 12 0.90 8.48 13.19
C LYS A 12 -0.44 7.83 12.81
N PHE A 13 -1.11 8.37 11.81
CA PHE A 13 -2.36 7.77 11.30
C PHE A 13 -2.15 6.41 10.66
N LYS A 14 -1.09 6.22 9.87
CA LYS A 14 -0.77 4.93 9.25
C LYS A 14 -0.51 3.84 10.29
N ILE A 15 0.24 4.16 11.35
CA ILE A 15 0.52 3.22 12.45
C ILE A 15 -0.78 2.84 13.16
N LEU A 16 -1.60 3.83 13.51
CA LEU A 16 -2.87 3.61 14.21
C LEU A 16 -3.87 2.80 13.37
N PHE A 17 -3.99 3.12 12.08
CA PHE A 17 -4.89 2.39 11.18
C PHE A 17 -4.46 0.93 11.07
N ARG A 18 -3.17 0.68 10.81
CA ARG A 18 -2.63 -0.68 10.71
C ARG A 18 -2.83 -1.47 12.00
N SER A 19 -2.69 -0.85 13.17
CA SER A 19 -2.88 -1.55 14.44
C SER A 19 -4.32 -2.02 14.69
N HIS A 20 -5.31 -1.46 13.99
CA HIS A 20 -6.72 -1.80 14.16
C HIS A 20 -7.30 -2.61 13.01
N THR A 21 -6.79 -2.43 11.80
CA THR A 21 -7.39 -3.01 10.58
C THR A 21 -6.52 -4.04 9.91
N ASP A 22 -5.23 -4.12 10.27
CA ASP A 22 -4.17 -4.85 9.54
C ASP A 22 -4.06 -4.50 8.04
N ASN A 23 -4.72 -3.42 7.62
CA ASN A 23 -4.74 -2.95 6.24
C ASN A 23 -3.79 -1.78 6.04
N LYS A 24 -3.41 -1.51 4.80
CA LYS A 24 -2.54 -0.39 4.43
C LYS A 24 -3.35 0.90 4.24
N LEU A 25 -2.95 1.96 4.95
CA LEU A 25 -3.49 3.31 4.73
C LEU A 25 -2.61 4.09 3.76
N PHE A 26 -3.23 4.61 2.69
CA PHE A 26 -2.61 5.53 1.75
C PHE A 26 -2.99 6.97 2.09
N VAL A 27 -2.07 7.92 1.90
CA VAL A 27 -2.26 9.33 2.29
C VAL A 27 -1.65 10.22 1.22
N SER A 28 -2.38 11.27 0.82
CA SER A 28 -1.90 12.35 -0.06
C SER A 28 -2.00 13.69 0.66
N ARG A 29 -1.09 14.62 0.34
CA ARG A 29 -1.15 15.99 0.85
C ARG A 29 -1.95 16.83 -0.14
N VAL A 30 -3.02 17.48 0.34
CA VAL A 30 -3.93 18.27 -0.51
C VAL A 30 -4.09 19.67 0.06
N THR A 31 -4.11 20.67 -0.81
CA THR A 31 -4.61 22.01 -0.50
C THR A 31 -6.00 22.12 -1.10
N GLY A 32 -7.06 22.12 -0.29
CA GLY A 32 -8.44 22.00 -0.80
C GLY A 32 -8.91 23.11 -1.75
N LEU A 33 -8.21 24.24 -1.80
CA LEU A 33 -8.49 25.35 -2.72
C LEU A 33 -7.67 25.29 -4.03
N GLU A 34 -6.70 24.38 -4.12
CA GLU A 34 -5.86 24.19 -5.31
C GLU A 34 -6.36 22.94 -6.05
N ASN A 35 -7.12 23.15 -7.14
CA ASN A 35 -7.73 22.08 -7.94
C ASN A 35 -6.73 21.00 -8.33
N ASP A 36 -5.54 21.38 -8.78
CA ASP A 36 -4.49 20.44 -9.21
C ASP A 36 -4.13 19.43 -8.11
N THR A 37 -4.03 19.89 -6.86
CA THR A 37 -3.68 18.99 -5.73
C THR A 37 -4.82 18.05 -5.36
N VAL A 38 -6.06 18.49 -5.57
CA VAL A 38 -7.26 17.66 -5.37
C VAL A 38 -7.35 16.60 -6.46
N ASP A 39 -7.19 17.00 -7.71
CA ASP A 39 -7.21 16.11 -8.86
C ASP A 39 -6.12 15.04 -8.78
N ASP A 40 -4.91 15.43 -8.35
CA ASP A 40 -3.80 14.51 -8.10
C ASP A 40 -4.13 13.48 -7.01
N ALA A 41 -4.76 13.91 -5.91
CA ALA A 41 -5.15 13.00 -4.84
C ALA A 41 -6.27 12.03 -5.28
N LEU A 42 -7.24 12.51 -6.07
CA LEU A 42 -8.30 11.67 -6.61
C LEU A 42 -7.75 10.68 -7.65
N ARG A 43 -6.80 11.10 -8.49
CA ARG A 43 -6.09 10.21 -9.41
C ARG A 43 -5.33 9.13 -8.66
N TYR A 44 -4.57 9.51 -7.63
CA TYR A 44 -3.85 8.55 -6.79
C TYR A 44 -4.79 7.53 -6.13
N ALA A 45 -5.96 7.98 -5.66
CA ALA A 45 -6.97 7.08 -5.10
C ALA A 45 -7.48 6.07 -6.15
N ARG A 46 -7.70 6.49 -7.40
CA ARG A 46 -8.09 5.58 -8.50
C ARG A 46 -7.00 4.54 -8.80
N GLU A 47 -5.74 4.96 -8.84
CA GLU A 47 -4.62 4.04 -9.05
C GLU A 47 -4.53 2.97 -7.96
N ILE A 48 -4.76 3.34 -6.70
CA ILE A 48 -4.77 2.37 -5.59
C ILE A 48 -5.86 1.31 -5.76
N VAL A 49 -7.05 1.71 -6.20
CA VAL A 49 -8.15 0.76 -6.45
C VAL A 49 -7.79 -0.19 -7.59
N LEU A 50 -7.25 0.34 -8.69
CA LEU A 50 -6.79 -0.47 -9.81
C LEU A 50 -5.70 -1.47 -9.39
N TRP A 51 -4.76 -1.07 -8.53
CA TRP A 51 -3.73 -1.99 -8.02
C TRP A 51 -4.30 -3.13 -7.18
N GLU A 52 -5.42 -2.95 -6.48
CA GLU A 52 -6.08 -4.07 -5.78
C GLU A 52 -6.76 -5.01 -6.76
N GLU A 53 -7.37 -4.48 -7.83
CA GLU A 53 -8.02 -5.29 -8.88
C GLU A 53 -6.99 -6.09 -9.72
N GLU A 54 -5.82 -5.51 -9.98
CA GLU A 54 -4.76 -6.11 -10.79
C GLU A 54 -3.89 -7.12 -10.04
N LYS A 55 -3.96 -7.22 -8.71
CA LYS A 55 -3.17 -8.20 -7.95
C LYS A 55 -3.61 -9.62 -8.32
N PRO A 56 -2.76 -10.43 -8.99
CA PRO A 56 -3.06 -11.85 -9.12
C PRO A 56 -3.13 -12.46 -7.72
N TYR A 57 -4.21 -13.19 -7.45
CA TYR A 57 -4.41 -14.00 -6.25
C TYR A 57 -3.39 -15.15 -6.19
N SER A 58 -2.09 -14.90 -6.11
CA SER A 58 -1.08 -15.95 -5.87
C SER A 58 0.33 -15.39 -5.68
N PHE A 59 0.72 -15.18 -4.42
CA PHE A 59 2.12 -15.35 -4.04
C PHE A 59 2.25 -16.02 -2.66
N THR A 60 1.40 -17.00 -2.34
CA THR A 60 1.45 -17.61 -0.99
C THR A 60 1.51 -19.12 -0.96
N GLU A 61 1.45 -19.86 -2.07
CA GLU A 61 1.49 -21.34 -2.01
C GLU A 61 2.35 -22.01 -3.10
N MET A 62 3.49 -21.43 -3.48
CA MET A 62 4.47 -22.16 -4.32
C MET A 62 5.91 -21.90 -3.89
N SER A 63 6.19 -22.07 -2.59
CA SER A 63 7.56 -22.13 -2.05
C SER A 63 7.75 -23.31 -1.09
N SER A 64 6.86 -24.32 -1.12
CA SER A 64 7.02 -25.55 -0.34
C SER A 64 6.56 -26.73 -1.16
N THR A 65 7.51 -27.34 -1.91
CA THR A 65 7.54 -28.64 -2.63
C THR A 65 8.47 -28.38 -3.84
N ASP A 66 9.68 -28.91 -4.03
CA ASP A 66 10.33 -30.12 -3.55
C ASP A 66 11.86 -29.92 -3.66
N ILE A 67 12.60 -30.11 -2.57
CA ILE A 67 13.99 -30.64 -2.61
C ILE A 67 13.99 -31.79 -1.62
N GLU A 68 13.44 -32.92 -2.03
CA GLU A 68 13.77 -34.21 -1.43
C GLU A 68 14.00 -35.24 -2.54
N ALA A 69 15.08 -36.01 -2.36
CA ALA A 69 15.42 -37.28 -3.01
C ALA A 69 15.89 -37.26 -4.48
N SER A 70 17.16 -36.91 -4.70
CA SER A 70 17.99 -37.71 -5.64
C SER A 70 18.73 -38.77 -4.83
N THR A 71 18.03 -39.86 -4.52
CA THR A 71 18.65 -41.14 -4.15
C THR A 71 19.12 -41.85 -5.42
N THR A 72 20.42 -42.18 -5.44
CA THR A 72 21.07 -43.34 -6.08
C THR A 72 20.54 -43.85 -7.43
N SER A 73 21.38 -43.74 -8.46
CA SER A 73 21.70 -44.84 -9.38
C SER A 73 23.13 -44.69 -9.89
#